data_AF-A0A7X7GPM7-F1
#
_entry.id   AF-A0A7X7GPM7-F1
#
_cell.length_a   1.000
_cell.length_b   1.000
_cell.length_c   1.000
_cell.angle_alpha   90.00
_cell.angle_beta   90.00
_cell.angle_gamma   90.00
#
_symmetry.space_group_name_H-M   'P 1'
#
loop_
_entity.id
_entity.type
_entity.pdbx_description
1 polymer ?
#
loop_
_entity_poly.entity_id
_entity_poly.type
_entity_poly.pdbx_seq_one_letter_code
_entity_poly.pdbx_strand_id
1 'polypeptide(L)' 'MSVGTDRDESSRSRRGVYGISVASELSGFGMQALRLYEQHGLVTPART' A
#
# COMPACT_ATOMS: atom_id res chain seq x y z
N MET A 1 -3.56 -30.96 8.81
CA MET A 1 -4.09 -29.87 9.66
C MET A 1 -3.44 -28.59 9.17
N SER A 2 -4.06 -27.90 8.22
CA SER A 2 -3.55 -26.63 7.67
C SER A 2 -4.67 -25.60 7.78
N VAL A 3 -4.60 -24.78 8.84
CA VAL A 3 -5.40 -23.57 8.95
C VAL A 3 -4.56 -22.47 8.33
N GLY A 4 -5.05 -21.83 7.27
CA GLY A 4 -4.27 -20.82 6.57
C GLY A 4 -5.16 -19.96 5.67
N THR A 5 -5.11 -18.66 5.92
CA THR A 5 -5.36 -17.57 4.95
C THR A 5 -6.79 -17.28 4.46
N ASP A 6 -7.85 -17.50 5.25
CA ASP A 6 -9.17 -16.89 4.95
C ASP A 6 -9.29 -15.44 5.51
N ARG A 7 -8.70 -15.16 6.68
CA ARG A 7 -8.79 -13.83 7.35
C ARG A 7 -8.06 -12.69 6.64
N ASP A 8 -7.05 -12.99 5.84
CA ASP A 8 -6.24 -11.98 5.15
C ASP A 8 -6.88 -11.46 3.86
N GLU A 9 -7.56 -12.34 3.12
CA GLU A 9 -8.25 -11.99 1.87
C GLU A 9 -9.45 -11.07 2.12
N SER A 10 -10.29 -11.40 3.11
CA SER A 10 -11.41 -10.55 3.51
C SER A 10 -10.96 -9.20 4.09
N SER A 11 -9.79 -9.15 4.75
CA SER A 11 -9.20 -7.87 5.18
C SER A 11 -8.53 -7.10 4.04
N ARG A 12 -7.97 -7.76 3.03
CA ARG A 12 -7.43 -7.11 1.82
C ARG A 12 -8.54 -6.45 1.02
N SER A 13 -9.69 -7.09 0.89
CA SER A 13 -10.84 -6.54 0.15
C SER A 13 -11.47 -5.30 0.82
N ARG A 14 -11.24 -5.08 2.13
CA ARG A 14 -11.64 -3.86 2.86
C ARG A 14 -10.60 -2.74 2.82
N ARG A 15 -9.40 -2.99 2.30
CA ARG A 15 -8.34 -1.99 2.10
C ARG A 15 -8.44 -1.50 0.66
N GLY A 16 -9.30 -0.52 0.42
CA GLY A 16 -9.35 0.17 -0.87
C GLY A 16 -7.97 0.72 -1.23
N VAL A 17 -7.54 0.57 -2.47
CA VAL A 17 -6.23 1.04 -2.92
C VAL A 17 -6.30 2.55 -3.13
N TYR A 18 -5.51 3.28 -2.37
CA TYR A 18 -5.45 4.74 -2.46
C TYR A 18 -4.45 5.15 -3.54
N GLY A 19 -4.84 6.10 -4.39
CA GLY A 19 -3.92 6.70 -5.36
C GLY A 19 -2.76 7.44 -4.67
N ILE A 20 -1.65 7.60 -5.38
CA ILE A 20 -0.42 8.21 -4.84
C ILE A 20 -0.64 9.62 -4.25
N SER A 21 -1.59 10.38 -4.77
CA SER A 21 -1.95 11.71 -4.25
C SER A 21 -2.46 11.63 -2.81
N VAL A 22 -3.35 10.67 -2.51
CA VAL A 22 -3.89 10.47 -1.16
C VAL A 22 -2.80 9.97 -0.22
N ALA A 23 -1.93 9.06 -0.69
CA ALA A 23 -0.80 8.59 0.10
C ALA A 23 0.17 9.75 0.45
N SER A 24 0.34 10.71 -0.47
CA SER A 24 1.16 11.92 -0.26
C SER A 24 0.59 12.82 0.83
N GLU A 25 -0.71 13.10 0.78
CA GLU A 25 -1.39 13.90 1.80
C GLU A 25 -1.37 13.24 3.18
N LEU A 26 -1.62 11.93 3.25
CA LEU A 26 -1.63 11.19 4.51
C LEU A 26 -0.25 11.02 5.13
N SER A 27 0.78 10.88 4.30
CA SER A 27 2.15 10.67 4.79
C SER A 27 2.88 12.00 5.05
N GLY A 28 2.34 13.13 4.60
CA GLY A 28 3.00 14.45 4.68
C GLY A 28 4.24 14.58 3.78
N PHE A 29 4.47 13.62 2.87
CA PHE A 29 5.57 13.61 1.92
C PHE A 29 5.05 13.87 0.52
N GLY A 30 5.74 14.70 -0.27
CA GLY A 30 5.35 14.95 -1.67
C GLY A 30 5.41 13.69 -2.54
N MET A 31 4.59 13.63 -3.58
CA MET A 31 4.53 12.50 -4.53
C MET A 31 5.91 12.08 -5.07
N GLN A 32 6.81 13.04 -5.30
CA GLN A 32 8.18 12.77 -5.79
C GLN A 32 9.05 12.05 -4.75
N ALA A 33 8.92 12.37 -3.46
CA ALA A 33 9.62 11.67 -2.39
C ALA A 33 9.11 10.24 -2.23
N LEU A 34 7.79 10.05 -2.34
CA LEU A 34 7.19 8.70 -2.37
C LEU A 34 7.70 7.88 -3.55
N ARG A 35 7.82 8.46 -4.76
CA ARG A 35 8.42 7.79 -5.92
C ARG A 35 9.88 7.40 -5.71
N LEU A 36 10.65 8.27 -5.06
CA LEU A 36 12.04 7.97 -4.69
C LEU A 36 12.08 6.78 -3.72
N TYR A 37 11.20 6.74 -2.73
CA TYR A 37 11.10 5.62 -1.78
C TYR A 37 10.62 4.32 -2.43
N GLU A 38 9.71 4.38 -3.42
CA GLU A 38 9.36 3.23 -4.25
C GLU A 38 10.59 2.72 -5.03
N GLN A 39 11.35 3.62 -5.65
CA GLN A 39 12.57 3.27 -6.39
C GLN A 39 13.66 2.67 -5.49
N HIS A 40 13.77 3.17 -4.26
CA HIS A 40 14.66 2.62 -3.25
C HIS A 40 14.12 1.35 -2.57
N GLY A 41 12.91 0.90 -2.90
CA GLY A 41 12.30 -0.30 -2.33
C GLY A 41 11.88 -0.16 -0.87
N LEU A 42 11.83 1.08 -0.34
CA LEU A 42 11.41 1.39 1.02
C LEU A 42 9.88 1.43 1.15
N VAL A 43 9.17 1.65 0.04
CA VAL A 43 7.71 1.64 -0.04
C VAL A 43 7.29 0.66 -1.13
N THR A 44 6.39 -0.27 -0.81
CA THR A 44 5.83 -1.23 -1.76
C THR A 44 4.39 -0.83 -2.10
N PRO A 45 4.12 -0.25 -3.27
CA PRO A 45 2.76 0.12 -3.63
C PRO A 45 1.91 -1.13 -3.83
N ALA A 46 0.73 -1.15 -3.24
CA ALA A 46 -0.27 -2.17 -3.54
C ALA A 46 -0.72 -1.98 -4.99
N ARG A 47 -0.45 -2.97 -5.85
CA ARG A 47 -0.97 -3.00 -7.22
C ARG A 47 -2.26 -3.82 -7.21
N THR A 48 -3.38 -3.19 -7.57
CA THR A 48 -4.65 -3.84 -7.90
C THR A 48 -5.07 -3.40 -9.29
#